data_AF-E4Q942-F1
#
_entry.id   AF-E4Q942-F1
#
_cell.length_a   1.000
_cell.length_b   1.000
_cell.length_c   1.000
_cell.angle_alpha   90.00
_cell.angle_beta   90.00
_cell.angle_gamma   90.00
#
_symmetry.space_group_name_H-M   'P 1'
#
loop_
_entity.id
_entity.type
_entity.pdbx_description
1 polymer ?
#
loop_
_entity_poly.entity_id
_entity_poly.type
_entity_poly.pdbx_seq_one_letter_code
_entity_poly.pdbx_strand_id
1 'polypeptide(L)'
;MKLKFFKTRINLLTLFLVSLSATVFRIVLQAFIPPTAEISLPRSMIVEAGVLIPSFIAYALIVYFFLSIGFAIVQEGLQGNKIKKGLTFGFLFSVMWGIYLLEPLPTLFTNKLTEMLAYPIVDGLSLMFLGLLLGVFVGKDSQNLKNMDFNLGKRRLAIVTFCFVLLRLFSYNVIHITSSFFTSPLKTIIWTIISGSWIGIMYSILKRGIGVKSDLKKALTFGFFIYGANLLLFNFFIVLVYKVNIIDLIARTMTDITSITIGTYINEKIIQKQKRYI
;
A
#
# COMPACT_ATOMS: atom_id res chain seq x y z
N MET A 1 -9.71 27.38 -6.39
CA MET A 1 -9.17 27.02 -5.05
C MET A 1 -7.80 26.33 -5.23
N LYS A 2 -6.69 27.07 -5.10
CA LYS A 2 -5.33 26.50 -5.22
C LYS A 2 -4.96 25.81 -3.91
N LEU A 3 -5.01 24.48 -3.84
CA LEU A 3 -4.42 23.71 -2.75
C LEU A 3 -2.89 23.95 -2.73
N LYS A 4 -2.45 24.91 -1.91
CA LYS A 4 -1.05 25.26 -1.64
C LYS A 4 -0.29 24.17 -0.83
N PHE A 5 -0.73 22.91 -0.92
CA PHE A 5 -0.03 21.76 -0.33
C PHE A 5 1.02 21.16 -1.28
N PHE A 6 0.88 21.38 -2.59
CA PHE A 6 1.78 20.82 -3.60
C PHE A 6 2.75 21.86 -4.15
N LYS A 7 4.05 21.60 -3.98
CA LYS A 7 5.14 22.40 -4.58
C LYS A 7 5.18 22.25 -6.11
N THR A 8 4.53 21.21 -6.62
CA THR A 8 4.55 20.79 -8.04
C THR A 8 3.17 21.00 -8.66
N ARG A 9 3.12 21.55 -9.88
CA ARG A 9 1.88 21.63 -10.67
C ARG A 9 1.51 20.20 -11.11
N ILE A 10 0.56 19.58 -10.42
CA ILE A 10 0.07 18.24 -10.76
C ILE A 10 -0.86 18.35 -11.97
N ASN A 11 -0.53 17.66 -13.07
CA ASN A 11 -1.41 17.55 -14.21
C ASN A 11 -2.39 16.39 -14.00
N LEU A 12 -3.58 16.71 -13.47
CA LEU A 12 -4.60 15.71 -13.16
C LEU A 12 -5.05 14.91 -14.39
N LEU A 13 -5.06 15.53 -15.57
CA LEU A 13 -5.41 14.84 -16.82
C LEU A 13 -4.38 13.75 -17.15
N THR A 14 -3.09 14.06 -17.02
CA THR A 14 -2.03 13.06 -17.24
C THR A 14 -2.12 11.92 -16.23
N LEU A 15 -2.37 12.21 -14.95
CA LEU A 15 -2.56 11.17 -13.93
C LEU A 15 -3.75 10.28 -14.27
N PHE A 16 -4.86 10.87 -14.70
CA PHE A 16 -6.05 10.14 -15.10
C PHE A 16 -5.79 9.22 -16.30
N LEU A 17 -5.15 9.73 -17.36
CA LEU A 17 -4.83 8.94 -18.55
C LEU A 17 -3.88 7.77 -18.23
N VAL A 18 -2.83 8.02 -17.43
CA VAL A 18 -1.92 6.97 -16.96
C VAL A 18 -2.66 5.90 -16.15
N SER A 19 -3.56 6.32 -15.26
CA SER A 19 -4.36 5.40 -14.45
C SER A 19 -5.30 4.57 -15.31
N LEU A 20 -5.96 5.19 -16.30
CA LEU A 20 -6.81 4.51 -17.26
C LEU A 20 -6.04 3.46 -18.06
N SER A 21 -4.84 3.79 -18.55
CA SER A 21 -3.97 2.83 -19.25
C SER A 21 -3.59 1.64 -18.36
N ALA A 22 -3.24 1.90 -17.09
CA ALA A 22 -2.95 0.83 -16.15
C ALA A 22 -4.18 -0.03 -15.83
N THR A 23 -5.38 0.57 -15.76
CA THR A 23 -6.64 -0.16 -15.58
C THR A 23 -6.92 -1.09 -16.75
N VAL A 24 -6.76 -0.60 -17.99
CA VAL A 24 -6.91 -1.44 -19.20
C VAL A 24 -5.90 -2.59 -19.18
N PHE A 25 -4.64 -2.31 -18.85
CA PHE A 25 -3.61 -3.35 -18.74
C PHE A 25 -3.96 -4.40 -17.68
N ARG A 26 -4.46 -3.98 -16.51
CA ARG A 26 -4.94 -4.88 -15.45
C ARG A 26 -6.08 -5.77 -15.94
N ILE A 27 -7.06 -5.22 -16.68
CA ILE A 27 -8.19 -5.99 -17.22
C ILE A 27 -7.68 -7.10 -18.15
N VAL A 28 -6.72 -6.79 -19.01
CA VAL A 28 -6.09 -7.78 -19.90
C VAL A 28 -5.38 -8.86 -19.08
N LEU A 29 -4.60 -8.48 -18.07
CA LEU A 29 -3.90 -9.45 -17.21
C LEU A 29 -4.85 -10.31 -16.38
N GLN A 30 -6.02 -9.79 -15.99
CA GLN A 30 -7.00 -10.52 -15.20
C GLN A 30 -7.56 -11.74 -15.95
N ALA A 31 -7.58 -11.71 -17.29
CA ALA A 31 -7.98 -12.86 -18.11
C ALA A 31 -7.06 -14.08 -17.96
N PHE A 32 -5.84 -13.90 -17.43
CA PHE A 32 -4.88 -14.98 -17.18
C PHE A 32 -4.98 -15.58 -15.78
N ILE A 33 -5.85 -15.04 -14.91
CA ILE A 33 -6.08 -15.62 -13.59
C ILE A 33 -6.92 -16.90 -13.78
N PRO A 34 -6.43 -18.07 -13.33
CA PRO A 34 -7.19 -19.30 -13.44
C PRO A 34 -8.50 -19.20 -12.64
N PRO A 35 -9.60 -19.83 -13.10
CA PRO A 35 -10.83 -19.89 -12.33
C PRO A 35 -10.53 -20.53 -10.96
N THR A 36 -10.77 -19.78 -9.89
CA THR A 36 -10.61 -20.29 -8.53
C THR A 36 -11.80 -21.19 -8.18
N ALA A 37 -11.56 -22.23 -7.40
CA ALA A 37 -12.65 -23.01 -6.78
C ALA A 37 -13.58 -22.06 -6.00
N GLU A 38 -14.89 -22.34 -6.00
CA GLU A 38 -15.87 -21.49 -5.32
C GLU A 38 -15.50 -21.36 -3.83
N ILE A 39 -15.12 -20.14 -3.43
CA ILE A 39 -14.95 -19.79 -2.02
C ILE A 39 -16.35 -19.76 -1.41
N SER A 40 -16.56 -20.46 -0.30
CA SER A 40 -17.86 -20.63 0.38
C SER A 40 -18.37 -19.38 1.10
N LEU A 41 -18.04 -18.18 0.60
CA LEU A 41 -18.50 -16.92 1.13
C LEU A 41 -19.76 -16.44 0.40
N PRO A 42 -20.75 -15.88 1.10
CA PRO A 42 -21.93 -15.32 0.45
C PRO A 42 -21.53 -14.21 -0.53
N ARG A 43 -22.19 -14.18 -1.69
CA ARG A 43 -21.97 -13.17 -2.74
C ARG A 43 -22.39 -11.78 -2.25
N SER A 44 -21.73 -10.74 -2.76
CA SER A 44 -22.09 -9.36 -2.45
C SER A 44 -23.35 -8.93 -3.22
N MET A 45 -23.99 -7.83 -2.79
CA MET A 45 -25.08 -7.18 -3.55
C MET A 45 -24.65 -6.76 -4.96
N ILE A 46 -23.36 -6.45 -5.16
CA ILE A 46 -22.80 -6.05 -6.46
C ILE A 46 -22.76 -7.25 -7.42
N VAL A 47 -22.40 -8.43 -6.91
CA VAL A 47 -22.45 -9.68 -7.68
C VAL A 47 -23.89 -10.05 -7.99
N GLU A 48 -24.77 -9.97 -7.00
CA GLU A 48 -26.21 -10.28 -7.17
C GLU A 48 -26.89 -9.35 -8.17
N ALA A 49 -26.50 -8.08 -8.22
CA ALA A 49 -27.00 -7.10 -9.20
C ALA A 49 -26.38 -7.25 -10.61
N GLY A 50 -25.44 -8.18 -10.82
CA GLY A 50 -24.82 -8.42 -12.14
C GLY A 50 -23.86 -7.32 -12.60
N VAL A 51 -23.52 -6.36 -11.75
CA VAL A 51 -22.68 -5.17 -12.08
C VAL A 51 -21.23 -5.31 -11.60
N LEU A 52 -20.77 -6.55 -11.41
CA LEU A 52 -19.44 -6.86 -10.90
C LEU A 52 -18.33 -6.27 -11.79
N ILE A 53 -18.32 -6.60 -13.08
CA ILE A 53 -17.26 -6.18 -14.00
C ILE A 53 -17.16 -4.63 -14.07
N PRO A 54 -18.25 -3.87 -14.30
CA PRO A 54 -18.19 -2.41 -14.23
C PRO A 54 -17.65 -1.87 -12.89
N SER A 55 -18.04 -2.49 -11.77
CA SER A 55 -17.59 -2.09 -10.43
C SER A 55 -16.08 -2.30 -10.27
N PHE A 56 -15.54 -3.42 -10.75
CA PHE A 56 -14.10 -3.67 -10.76
C PHE A 56 -13.32 -2.65 -11.58
N ILE A 57 -13.82 -2.28 -12.77
CA ILE A 57 -13.17 -1.30 -13.64
C ILE A 57 -13.14 0.07 -12.95
N ALA A 58 -14.29 0.52 -12.43
CA ALA A 58 -14.38 1.78 -11.71
C ALA A 58 -13.47 1.80 -10.48
N TYR A 59 -13.45 0.70 -9.71
CA TYR A 59 -12.62 0.57 -8.52
C TYR A 59 -11.13 0.61 -8.84
N ALA A 60 -10.69 -0.17 -9.84
CA ALA A 60 -9.30 -0.18 -10.28
C ALA A 60 -8.84 1.20 -10.76
N LEU A 61 -9.70 1.93 -11.48
CA LEU A 61 -9.40 3.30 -11.90
C LEU A 61 -9.22 4.25 -10.70
N ILE A 62 -10.08 4.16 -9.68
CA ILE A 62 -9.97 4.95 -8.45
C ILE A 62 -8.64 4.63 -7.73
N VAL A 63 -8.32 3.35 -7.58
CA VAL A 63 -7.08 2.90 -6.92
C VAL A 63 -5.84 3.42 -7.64
N TYR A 64 -5.75 3.23 -8.96
CA TYR A 64 -4.60 3.66 -9.74
C TYR A 64 -4.50 5.17 -9.83
N PHE A 65 -5.62 5.89 -9.85
CA PHE A 65 -5.61 7.35 -9.77
C PHE A 65 -5.09 7.85 -8.44
N PHE A 66 -5.51 7.23 -7.34
CA PHE A 66 -5.02 7.57 -6.01
C PHE A 66 -3.51 7.29 -5.86
N LEU A 67 -3.03 6.14 -6.35
CA LEU A 67 -1.60 5.81 -6.40
C LEU A 67 -0.80 6.79 -7.27
N SER A 68 -1.37 7.22 -8.40
CA SER A 68 -0.78 8.22 -9.29
C SER A 68 -0.61 9.57 -8.60
N ILE A 69 -1.61 10.00 -7.82
CA ILE A 69 -1.49 11.18 -6.96
C ILE A 69 -0.36 10.95 -5.96
N GLY A 70 -0.36 9.81 -5.24
CA GLY A 70 0.68 9.44 -4.29
C GLY A 70 2.10 9.54 -4.87
N PHE A 71 2.32 9.03 -6.08
CA PHE A 71 3.58 9.15 -6.80
C PHE A 71 3.94 10.62 -7.07
N ALA A 72 2.98 11.42 -7.55
CA ALA A 72 3.20 12.84 -7.81
C ALA A 72 3.62 13.61 -6.55
N ILE A 73 3.17 13.20 -5.36
CA ILE A 73 3.61 13.77 -4.08
C ILE A 73 5.07 13.44 -3.78
N VAL A 74 5.48 12.19 -3.97
CA VAL A 74 6.76 11.68 -3.44
C VAL A 74 7.92 11.68 -4.44
N GLN A 75 7.65 11.78 -5.74
CA GLN A 75 8.66 11.56 -6.79
C GLN A 75 9.88 12.49 -6.72
N GLU A 76 9.74 13.71 -6.20
CA GLU A 76 10.85 14.68 -6.13
C GLU A 76 11.96 14.21 -5.17
N GLY A 77 11.63 13.38 -4.17
CA GLY A 77 12.60 12.84 -3.22
C GLY A 77 13.07 11.42 -3.51
N LEU A 78 12.56 10.78 -4.57
CA LEU A 78 13.05 9.48 -5.03
C LEU A 78 14.35 9.65 -5.81
N GLN A 79 15.26 8.69 -5.70
CA GLN A 79 16.56 8.73 -6.35
C GLN A 79 16.53 8.13 -7.77
N GLY A 80 17.39 8.66 -8.64
CA GLY A 80 17.59 8.17 -10.01
C GLY A 80 16.83 8.96 -11.06
N ASN A 81 16.83 8.43 -12.28
CA ASN A 81 16.09 8.99 -13.40
C ASN A 81 14.58 8.75 -13.24
N LYS A 82 13.79 9.46 -14.05
CA LYS A 82 12.33 9.42 -14.00
C LYS A 82 11.74 8.00 -14.06
N ILE A 83 12.31 7.10 -14.88
CA ILE A 83 11.86 5.70 -15.01
C ILE A 83 12.16 4.92 -13.73
N LYS A 84 13.38 5.01 -13.20
CA LYS A 84 13.77 4.32 -11.97
C LYS A 84 12.90 4.72 -10.78
N LYS A 85 12.52 6.00 -10.67
CA LYS A 85 11.59 6.48 -9.65
C LYS A 85 10.22 5.81 -9.77
N GLY A 86 9.68 5.81 -10.98
CA GLY A 86 8.41 5.17 -11.30
C GLY A 86 8.40 3.68 -10.94
N LEU A 87 9.41 2.95 -11.42
CA LEU A 87 9.56 1.52 -11.12
C LEU A 87 9.78 1.26 -9.63
N THR A 88 10.56 2.09 -8.93
CA THR A 88 10.73 1.98 -7.47
C THR A 88 9.38 2.13 -6.76
N PHE A 89 8.58 3.12 -7.14
CA PHE A 89 7.26 3.32 -6.56
C PHE A 89 6.34 2.13 -6.85
N GLY A 90 6.25 1.69 -8.11
CA GLY A 90 5.45 0.52 -8.51
C GLY A 90 5.86 -0.73 -7.74
N PHE A 91 7.16 -1.00 -7.63
CA PHE A 91 7.71 -2.15 -6.90
C PHE A 91 7.34 -2.13 -5.42
N LEU A 92 7.45 -0.97 -4.75
CA LEU A 92 7.10 -0.84 -3.34
C LEU A 92 5.65 -1.24 -3.05
N PHE A 93 4.72 -0.78 -3.87
CA PHE A 93 3.31 -1.15 -3.73
C PHE A 93 3.00 -2.56 -4.22
N SER A 94 3.69 -3.06 -5.25
CA SER A 94 3.54 -4.44 -5.75
C SER A 94 3.85 -5.46 -4.67
N VAL A 95 5.00 -5.32 -4.02
CA VAL A 95 5.40 -6.21 -2.92
C VAL A 95 4.49 -6.02 -1.72
N MET A 96 4.05 -4.79 -1.43
CA MET A 96 3.12 -4.54 -0.32
C MET A 96 1.80 -5.28 -0.54
N TRP A 97 1.19 -5.16 -1.72
CA TRP A 97 -0.04 -5.87 -2.06
C TRP A 97 0.17 -7.39 -2.04
N GLY A 98 1.29 -7.87 -2.58
CA GLY A 98 1.63 -9.29 -2.52
C GLY A 98 1.73 -9.83 -1.10
N ILE A 99 2.41 -9.12 -0.19
CA ILE A 99 2.47 -9.50 1.23
C ILE A 99 1.06 -9.54 1.82
N TYR A 100 0.24 -8.52 1.58
CA TYR A 100 -1.11 -8.45 2.14
C TYR A 100 -2.07 -9.53 1.61
N LEU A 101 -1.99 -9.89 0.33
CA LEU A 101 -2.75 -10.99 -0.25
C LEU A 101 -2.35 -12.36 0.34
N LEU A 102 -1.14 -12.48 0.88
CA LEU A 102 -0.63 -13.68 1.53
C LEU A 102 -0.91 -13.70 3.05
N GLU A 103 -1.75 -12.79 3.56
CA GLU A 103 -2.16 -12.81 4.97
C GLU A 103 -2.84 -14.14 5.32
N PRO A 104 -2.39 -14.84 6.38
CA PRO A 104 -3.04 -16.07 6.81
C PRO A 104 -4.45 -15.80 7.33
N LEU A 105 -5.47 -16.13 6.54
CA LEU A 105 -6.88 -15.98 6.89
C LEU A 105 -7.63 -17.31 6.91
N PRO A 106 -8.59 -17.53 7.84
CA PRO A 106 -9.20 -18.85 8.04
C PRO A 106 -9.96 -19.39 6.82
N THR A 107 -10.47 -18.52 5.96
CA THR A 107 -11.42 -18.83 4.89
C THR A 107 -10.86 -18.77 3.47
N LEU A 108 -9.57 -18.42 3.30
CA LEU A 108 -8.98 -18.14 1.98
C LEU A 108 -7.92 -19.15 1.52
N PHE A 109 -7.60 -20.17 2.34
CA PHE A 109 -6.61 -21.17 1.95
C PHE A 109 -7.22 -22.19 0.98
N THR A 110 -7.09 -21.91 -0.32
CA THR A 110 -7.03 -22.99 -1.30
C THR A 110 -5.61 -23.58 -1.29
N ASN A 111 -5.50 -24.91 -1.34
CA ASN A 111 -4.22 -25.60 -1.21
C ASN A 111 -3.32 -25.51 -2.46
N LYS A 112 -3.74 -24.74 -3.48
CA LYS A 112 -3.02 -24.61 -4.75
C LYS A 112 -2.17 -23.33 -4.76
N LEU A 113 -0.85 -23.51 -4.78
CA LEU A 113 0.14 -22.44 -4.91
C LEU A 113 -0.13 -21.50 -6.10
N THR A 114 -0.67 -22.05 -7.20
CA THR A 114 -1.02 -21.30 -8.41
C THR A 114 -2.12 -20.27 -8.18
N GLU A 115 -3.14 -20.61 -7.39
CA GLU A 115 -4.24 -19.70 -7.05
C GLU A 115 -3.77 -18.63 -6.06
N MET A 116 -2.91 -19.04 -5.11
CA MET A 116 -2.34 -18.15 -4.11
C MET A 116 -1.44 -17.06 -4.71
N LEU A 117 -0.73 -17.36 -5.80
CA LEU A 117 0.21 -16.42 -6.43
C LEU A 117 -0.37 -15.67 -7.64
N ALA A 118 -1.44 -16.15 -8.27
CA ALA A 118 -2.02 -15.51 -9.46
C ALA A 118 -2.39 -14.05 -9.23
N TYR A 119 -3.15 -13.76 -8.16
CA TYR A 119 -3.54 -12.39 -7.81
C TYR A 119 -2.34 -11.48 -7.49
N PRO A 120 -1.40 -11.86 -6.59
CA PRO A 120 -0.18 -11.10 -6.35
C PRO A 120 0.62 -10.78 -7.62
N ILE A 121 0.73 -11.74 -8.54
CA ILE A 121 1.49 -11.56 -9.78
C ILE A 121 0.76 -10.59 -10.71
N VAL A 122 -0.54 -10.77 -10.95
CA VAL A 122 -1.32 -9.91 -11.85
C VAL A 122 -1.40 -8.48 -11.35
N ASP A 123 -1.72 -8.30 -10.07
CA ASP A 123 -1.77 -6.96 -9.48
C ASP A 123 -0.36 -6.33 -9.40
N GLY A 124 0.67 -7.12 -9.07
CA GLY A 124 2.06 -6.67 -9.05
C GLY A 124 2.56 -6.21 -10.43
N LEU A 125 2.30 -6.97 -11.49
CA LEU A 125 2.63 -6.56 -12.86
C LEU A 125 1.90 -5.29 -13.27
N SER A 126 0.63 -5.15 -12.88
CA SER A 126 -0.16 -3.96 -13.16
C SER A 126 0.38 -2.72 -12.45
N LEU A 127 0.82 -2.86 -11.19
CA LEU A 127 1.45 -1.80 -10.42
C LEU A 127 2.84 -1.43 -10.93
N MET A 128 3.61 -2.41 -11.40
CA MET A 128 4.88 -2.17 -12.09
C MET A 128 4.68 -1.39 -13.39
N PHE A 129 3.67 -1.74 -14.18
CA PHE A 129 3.30 -1.03 -15.39
C PHE A 129 2.81 0.40 -15.09
N LEU A 130 1.96 0.57 -14.08
CA LEU A 130 1.57 1.90 -13.57
C LEU A 130 2.79 2.72 -13.18
N GLY A 131 3.71 2.13 -12.41
CA GLY A 131 4.96 2.76 -11.99
C GLY A 131 5.81 3.19 -13.18
N LEU A 132 5.95 2.34 -14.21
CA LEU A 132 6.66 2.68 -15.45
C LEU A 132 6.04 3.89 -16.14
N LEU A 133 4.72 3.88 -16.37
CA LEU A 133 4.01 4.99 -17.02
C LEU A 133 4.14 6.30 -16.22
N LEU A 134 3.99 6.23 -14.90
CA LEU A 134 4.20 7.35 -14.01
C LEU A 134 5.63 7.89 -14.13
N GLY A 135 6.63 7.02 -14.17
CA GLY A 135 8.02 7.42 -14.39
C GLY A 135 8.24 8.11 -15.73
N VAL A 136 7.61 7.64 -16.81
CA VAL A 136 7.77 8.19 -18.17
C VAL A 136 7.08 9.55 -18.33
N PHE A 137 5.83 9.66 -17.89
CA PHE A 137 4.94 10.79 -18.19
C PHE A 137 4.82 11.83 -17.07
N VAL A 138 5.08 11.44 -15.82
CA VAL A 138 4.92 12.29 -14.63
C VAL A 138 6.26 12.54 -13.95
N GLY A 139 7.15 11.56 -14.01
CA GLY A 139 8.46 11.57 -13.37
C GLY A 139 9.36 12.69 -13.89
N LYS A 140 10.05 13.34 -12.95
CA LYS A 140 11.11 14.30 -13.22
C LYS A 140 12.45 13.74 -12.80
N ASP A 141 13.47 13.97 -13.63
CA ASP A 141 14.84 13.66 -13.23
C ASP A 141 15.24 14.52 -12.03
N SER A 142 15.83 13.88 -11.02
CA SER A 142 16.41 14.58 -9.88
C SER A 142 17.91 14.60 -10.00
N GLN A 143 18.50 15.77 -9.72
CA GLN A 143 19.94 15.87 -9.46
C GLN A 143 20.32 15.05 -8.21
N ASN A 144 21.57 14.58 -8.18
CA ASN A 144 22.16 13.67 -7.19
C ASN A 144 21.68 13.92 -5.74
N LEU A 145 20.61 13.23 -5.36
CA LEU A 145 20.16 13.17 -3.97
C LEU A 145 21.13 12.28 -3.19
N LYS A 146 21.73 12.81 -2.10
CA LYS A 146 22.62 12.05 -1.22
C LYS A 146 22.02 10.68 -0.85
N ASN A 147 22.85 9.65 -0.91
CA ASN A 147 22.48 8.28 -0.54
C ASN A 147 21.88 8.22 0.87
N MET A 148 21.01 7.24 1.07
CA MET A 148 20.40 7.05 2.38
C MET A 148 21.47 6.68 3.37
N ASP A 149 21.55 7.46 4.46
CA ASP A 149 22.29 7.04 5.63
C ASP A 149 21.68 5.71 6.11
N PHE A 150 22.48 4.66 5.94
CA PHE A 150 22.10 3.28 6.19
C PHE A 150 21.68 3.05 7.65
N ASN A 151 22.30 3.74 8.61
CA ASN A 151 21.96 3.63 10.03
C ASN A 151 20.61 4.27 10.34
N LEU A 152 20.31 5.41 9.70
CA LEU A 152 18.98 6.02 9.80
C LEU A 152 17.89 5.18 9.14
N GLY A 153 18.23 4.40 8.10
CA GLY A 153 17.34 3.43 7.46
C GLY A 153 16.99 2.26 8.39
N LYS A 154 18.00 1.62 8.99
CA LYS A 154 17.81 0.49 9.94
C LYS A 154 16.92 0.85 11.12
N ARG A 155 17.12 2.03 11.72
CA ARG A 155 16.29 2.47 12.86
C ARG A 155 14.83 2.66 12.45
N ARG A 156 14.57 3.29 11.30
CA ARG A 156 13.20 3.50 10.80
C ARG A 156 12.48 2.19 10.64
N LEU A 157 13.16 1.22 10.02
CA LEU A 157 12.66 -0.14 9.87
C LEU A 157 12.29 -0.71 11.24
N ALA A 158 13.23 -0.72 12.19
CA ALA A 158 12.99 -1.29 13.52
C ALA A 158 11.80 -0.66 14.25
N ILE A 159 11.70 0.68 14.30
CA ILE A 159 10.61 1.38 15.00
C ILE A 159 9.25 1.09 14.35
N VAL A 160 9.17 1.19 13.01
CA VAL A 160 7.90 0.97 12.30
C VAL A 160 7.46 -0.49 12.42
N THR A 161 8.39 -1.45 12.25
CA THR A 161 8.10 -2.88 12.46
C THR A 161 7.60 -3.14 13.87
N PHE A 162 8.29 -2.60 14.88
CA PHE A 162 7.91 -2.82 16.28
C PHE A 162 6.50 -2.27 16.57
N CYS A 163 6.19 -1.05 16.16
CA CYS A 163 4.86 -0.47 16.33
C CYS A 163 3.77 -1.27 15.61
N PHE A 164 4.03 -1.71 14.38
CA PHE A 164 3.09 -2.53 13.62
C PHE A 164 2.82 -3.87 14.30
N VAL A 165 3.87 -4.59 14.70
CA VAL A 165 3.76 -5.87 15.40
C VAL A 165 2.98 -5.71 16.71
N LEU A 166 3.31 -4.71 17.52
CA LEU A 166 2.66 -4.48 18.81
C LEU A 166 1.16 -4.23 18.66
N LEU A 167 0.75 -3.33 17.75
CA LEU A 167 -0.67 -3.04 17.54
C LEU A 167 -1.43 -4.19 16.86
N ARG A 168 -0.78 -4.98 16.00
CA ARG A 168 -1.39 -6.18 15.42
C ARG A 168 -1.61 -7.27 16.45
N LEU A 169 -0.63 -7.54 17.32
CA LEU A 169 -0.79 -8.48 18.42
C LEU A 169 -1.89 -8.03 19.40
N PHE A 170 -1.95 -6.73 19.71
CA PHE A 170 -3.06 -6.16 20.48
C PHE A 170 -4.41 -6.40 19.80
N SER A 171 -4.48 -6.18 18.48
CA SER A 171 -5.73 -6.36 17.74
C SER A 171 -6.19 -7.82 17.67
N TYR A 172 -5.27 -8.77 17.58
CA TYR A 172 -5.61 -10.20 17.62
C TYR A 172 -6.15 -10.62 19.00
N ASN A 173 -5.57 -10.10 20.08
CA ASN A 173 -5.90 -10.55 21.44
C ASN A 173 -7.04 -9.76 22.10
N VAL A 174 -7.25 -8.48 21.74
CA VAL A 174 -8.19 -7.59 22.44
C VAL A 174 -9.34 -7.15 21.53
N ILE A 175 -9.05 -6.75 20.29
CA ILE A 175 -10.08 -6.33 19.33
C ILE A 175 -10.75 -7.54 18.67
N HIS A 176 -10.09 -8.70 18.71
CA HIS A 176 -10.52 -9.96 18.08
C HIS A 176 -10.79 -9.83 16.57
N ILE A 177 -9.89 -9.12 15.87
CA ILE A 177 -9.95 -9.04 14.42
C ILE A 177 -9.80 -10.42 13.76
N THR A 178 -10.50 -10.62 12.65
CA THR A 178 -10.49 -11.86 11.89
C THR A 178 -9.07 -12.18 11.41
N SER A 179 -8.53 -13.30 11.89
CA SER A 179 -7.18 -13.76 11.56
C SER A 179 -7.04 -15.25 11.83
N SER A 180 -6.02 -15.88 11.26
CA SER A 180 -5.61 -17.23 11.65
C SER A 180 -4.67 -17.24 12.86
N PHE A 181 -4.72 -16.23 13.76
CA PHE A 181 -3.80 -16.16 14.88
C PHE A 181 -3.95 -17.33 15.87
N PHE A 182 -5.19 -17.68 16.23
CA PHE A 182 -5.44 -18.79 17.16
C PHE A 182 -5.26 -20.17 16.52
N THR A 183 -5.38 -20.28 15.19
CA THR A 183 -5.24 -21.55 14.44
C THR A 183 -3.83 -21.76 13.88
N SER A 184 -3.10 -20.69 13.60
CA SER A 184 -1.76 -20.69 12.99
C SER A 184 -0.95 -19.47 13.47
N PRO A 185 -0.59 -19.41 14.76
CA PRO A 185 0.04 -18.23 15.37
C PRO A 185 1.39 -17.90 14.74
N LEU A 186 2.23 -18.91 14.49
CA LEU A 186 3.56 -18.70 13.90
C LEU A 186 3.48 -18.07 12.51
N LYS A 187 2.62 -18.58 11.62
CA LYS A 187 2.42 -18.02 10.27
C LYS A 187 1.97 -16.57 10.33
N THR A 188 1.05 -16.26 11.25
CA THR A 188 0.49 -14.92 11.44
C THR A 188 1.53 -13.94 12.00
N ILE A 189 2.36 -14.37 12.96
CA ILE A 189 3.45 -13.56 13.52
C ILE A 189 4.51 -13.26 12.45
N ILE A 190 4.92 -14.28 11.68
CA ILE A 190 5.89 -14.12 10.58
C ILE A 190 5.36 -13.11 9.56
N TRP A 191 4.09 -13.26 9.13
CA TRP A 191 3.45 -12.31 8.23
C TRP A 191 3.43 -10.89 8.80
N THR A 192 3.15 -10.74 10.10
CA THR A 192 3.09 -9.43 10.76
C THR A 192 4.47 -8.76 10.77
N ILE A 193 5.54 -9.51 11.05
CA ILE A 193 6.93 -9.00 11.04
C ILE A 193 7.34 -8.60 9.61
N ILE A 194 7.05 -9.44 8.62
CA ILE A 194 7.36 -9.17 7.21
C ILE A 194 6.65 -7.90 6.74
N SER A 195 5.34 -7.79 7.03
CA SER A 195 4.53 -6.63 6.68
C SER A 195 5.08 -5.34 7.30
N GLY A 196 5.29 -5.33 8.62
CA GLY A 196 5.83 -4.17 9.32
C GLY A 196 7.22 -3.75 8.80
N SER A 197 8.07 -4.73 8.50
CA SER A 197 9.41 -4.49 7.94
C SER A 197 9.36 -3.89 6.54
N TRP A 198 8.48 -4.42 5.69
CA TRP A 198 8.28 -3.87 4.35
C TRP A 198 7.79 -2.42 4.40
N ILE A 199 6.83 -2.13 5.28
CA ILE A 199 6.32 -0.77 5.47
C ILE A 199 7.43 0.17 5.98
N GLY A 200 8.29 -0.32 6.89
CA GLY A 200 9.48 0.42 7.34
C GLY A 200 10.46 0.77 6.21
N ILE A 201 10.64 -0.15 5.26
CA ILE A 201 11.43 0.06 4.02
C ILE A 201 10.73 1.10 3.12
N MET A 202 9.43 0.92 2.85
CA MET A 202 8.63 1.86 2.06
C MET A 202 8.73 3.28 2.64
N TYR A 203 8.54 3.42 3.95
CA TYR A 203 8.66 4.71 4.62
C TYR A 203 10.05 5.31 4.44
N SER A 204 11.10 4.51 4.63
CA SER A 204 12.48 4.97 4.52
C SER A 204 12.79 5.55 3.15
N ILE A 205 12.24 4.96 2.09
CA ILE A 205 12.42 5.40 0.70
C ILE A 205 11.52 6.60 0.38
N LEU A 206 10.20 6.49 0.63
CA LEU A 206 9.20 7.48 0.20
C LEU A 206 9.23 8.78 1.01
N LYS A 207 9.66 8.75 2.28
CA LYS A 207 9.65 9.94 3.16
C LYS A 207 10.46 11.12 2.62
N ARG A 208 11.46 10.86 1.77
CA ARG A 208 12.32 11.91 1.19
C ARG A 208 11.52 12.83 0.28
N GLY A 209 10.49 12.30 -0.37
CA GLY A 209 9.58 13.06 -1.23
C GLY A 209 8.55 13.87 -0.47
N ILE A 210 8.35 13.60 0.82
CA ILE A 210 7.36 14.32 1.63
C ILE A 210 7.96 15.68 2.00
N GLY A 211 7.62 16.71 1.22
CA GLY A 211 8.16 18.07 1.34
C GLY A 211 7.72 18.87 2.57
N VAL A 212 7.05 18.24 3.54
CA VAL A 212 6.56 18.91 4.75
C VAL A 212 7.59 18.85 5.87
N LYS A 213 7.82 19.96 6.57
CA LYS A 213 8.82 20.03 7.65
C LYS A 213 8.36 19.42 8.98
N SER A 214 7.07 19.56 9.32
CA SER A 214 6.50 19.09 10.60
C SER A 214 6.47 17.56 10.68
N ASP A 215 6.95 17.01 11.80
CA ASP A 215 7.00 15.57 12.06
C ASP A 215 5.62 14.92 11.99
N LEU A 216 4.62 15.54 12.64
CA LEU A 216 3.23 15.06 12.62
C LEU A 216 2.67 15.06 11.20
N LYS A 217 2.88 16.15 10.45
CA LYS A 217 2.36 16.23 9.08
C LYS A 217 3.03 15.19 8.16
N LYS A 218 4.32 14.90 8.33
CA LYS A 218 4.99 13.82 7.58
C LYS A 218 4.39 12.46 7.90
N ALA A 219 4.19 12.17 9.19
CA ALA A 219 3.58 10.92 9.64
C ALA A 219 2.17 10.75 9.08
N LEU A 220 1.35 11.82 9.09
CA LEU A 220 0.02 11.83 8.49
C LEU A 220 0.06 11.68 6.96
N THR A 221 0.97 12.38 6.26
CA THR A 221 1.10 12.24 4.80
C THR A 221 1.50 10.81 4.42
N PHE A 222 2.42 10.18 5.14
CA PHE A 222 2.76 8.80 4.85
C PHE A 222 1.70 7.81 5.32
N GLY A 223 1.44 7.76 6.63
CA GLY A 223 0.63 6.74 7.26
C GLY A 223 -0.84 6.80 6.86
N PHE A 224 -1.43 8.00 6.82
CA PHE A 224 -2.84 8.16 6.47
C PHE A 224 -3.04 8.30 4.95
N PHE A 225 -2.29 9.18 4.29
CA PHE A 225 -2.55 9.48 2.88
C PHE A 225 -1.88 8.49 1.92
N ILE A 226 -0.56 8.33 1.94
CA ILE A 226 0.14 7.48 0.96
C ILE A 226 -0.15 6.00 1.20
N TYR A 227 0.08 5.53 2.43
CA TYR A 227 -0.10 4.15 2.80
C TYR A 227 -1.57 3.86 3.12
N GLY A 228 -2.20 4.67 3.98
CA GLY A 228 -3.48 4.31 4.58
C GLY A 228 -4.65 4.33 3.61
N ALA A 229 -4.78 5.37 2.79
CA ALA A 229 -5.83 5.39 1.77
C ALA A 229 -5.61 4.31 0.71
N ASN A 230 -4.36 3.98 0.36
CA ASN A 230 -4.09 2.82 -0.49
C ASN A 230 -4.49 1.50 0.21
N LEU A 231 -4.15 1.30 1.48
CA LEU A 231 -4.53 0.11 2.22
C LEU A 231 -6.05 -0.03 2.35
N LEU A 232 -6.74 1.08 2.61
CA LEU A 232 -8.20 1.10 2.67
C LEU A 232 -8.80 0.63 1.35
N LEU A 233 -8.34 1.18 0.22
CA LEU A 233 -8.79 0.73 -1.09
C LEU A 233 -8.38 -0.71 -1.39
N PHE A 234 -7.21 -1.15 -0.94
CA PHE A 234 -6.82 -2.54 -1.11
C PHE A 234 -7.72 -3.50 -0.32
N ASN A 235 -7.99 -3.21 0.95
CA ASN A 235 -8.80 -4.06 1.82
C ASN A 235 -10.29 -4.07 1.41
N PHE A 236 -10.84 -2.92 1.01
CA PHE A 236 -12.26 -2.81 0.63
C PHE A 236 -12.59 -3.40 -0.73
N PHE A 237 -11.58 -3.80 -1.51
CA PHE A 237 -11.77 -4.51 -2.75
C PHE A 237 -12.60 -5.80 -2.57
N ILE A 238 -12.41 -6.53 -1.46
CA ILE A 238 -13.12 -7.79 -1.19
C ILE A 238 -14.64 -7.61 -1.08
N VAL A 239 -15.09 -6.42 -0.66
CA VAL A 239 -16.53 -6.08 -0.51
C VAL A 239 -17.24 -6.10 -1.86
N LEU A 240 -16.51 -5.89 -2.97
CA LEU A 240 -17.10 -5.97 -4.30
C LEU A 240 -17.58 -7.38 -4.63
N VAL A 241 -16.90 -8.41 -4.11
CA VAL A 241 -17.15 -9.80 -4.47
C VAL A 241 -17.96 -10.53 -3.40
N TYR A 242 -17.62 -10.33 -2.13
CA TYR A 242 -18.17 -11.10 -1.03
C TYR A 242 -18.87 -10.22 0.01
N LYS A 243 -19.89 -10.79 0.65
CA LYS A 243 -20.50 -10.21 1.84
C LYS A 243 -19.58 -10.46 3.04
N VAL A 244 -18.85 -9.43 3.42
CA VAL A 244 -17.91 -9.45 4.55
C VAL A 244 -18.39 -8.57 5.70
N ASN A 245 -17.83 -8.80 6.90
CA ASN A 245 -18.07 -7.93 8.04
C ASN A 245 -17.31 -6.60 7.86
N ILE A 246 -18.04 -5.53 7.53
CA ILE A 246 -17.47 -4.21 7.28
C ILE A 246 -16.80 -3.65 8.54
N ILE A 247 -17.32 -3.92 9.73
CA ILE A 247 -16.76 -3.42 11.00
C ILE A 247 -15.39 -4.06 11.25
N ASP A 248 -15.27 -5.38 11.03
CA ASP A 248 -13.99 -6.09 11.12
C ASP A 248 -12.97 -5.52 10.13
N LEU A 249 -13.39 -5.30 8.88
CA LEU A 249 -12.53 -4.75 7.83
C LEU A 249 -12.06 -3.33 8.16
N ILE A 250 -12.94 -2.48 8.68
CA ILE A 250 -12.58 -1.14 9.17
C ILE A 250 -11.60 -1.25 10.32
N ALA A 251 -11.88 -2.07 11.32
CA ALA A 251 -11.04 -2.22 12.51
C ALA A 251 -9.62 -2.63 12.12
N ARG A 252 -9.48 -3.67 11.29
CA ARG A 252 -8.20 -4.15 10.76
C ARG A 252 -7.44 -3.07 9.99
N THR A 253 -8.12 -2.38 9.09
CA THR A 253 -7.53 -1.31 8.28
C THR A 253 -7.06 -0.16 9.15
N MET A 254 -7.89 0.28 10.10
CA MET A 254 -7.58 1.39 11.00
C MET A 254 -6.47 1.05 11.99
N THR A 255 -6.39 -0.19 12.48
CA THR A 255 -5.24 -0.66 13.27
C THR A 255 -3.94 -0.47 12.50
N ASP A 256 -3.88 -0.93 11.25
CA ASP A 256 -2.67 -0.86 10.44
C ASP A 256 -2.28 0.61 10.19
N ILE A 257 -3.23 1.43 9.74
CA ILE A 257 -3.02 2.88 9.51
C ILE A 257 -2.51 3.57 10.78
N THR A 258 -3.13 3.28 11.92
CA THR A 258 -2.78 3.89 13.21
C THR A 258 -1.38 3.46 13.64
N SER A 259 -1.06 2.18 13.56
CA SER A 259 0.26 1.63 13.94
C SER A 259 1.41 2.26 13.16
N ILE A 260 1.20 2.47 11.86
CA ILE A 260 2.21 3.03 10.96
C ILE A 260 2.32 4.54 11.16
N THR A 261 1.19 5.22 11.37
CA THR A 261 1.19 6.65 11.68
C THR A 261 1.92 6.91 13.00
N ILE A 262 1.69 6.10 14.03
CA ILE A 262 2.42 6.18 15.31
C ILE A 262 3.91 5.90 15.12
N GLY A 263 4.27 4.78 14.46
CA GLY A 263 5.67 4.39 14.28
C GLY A 263 6.47 5.42 13.48
N THR A 264 5.87 5.98 12.43
CA THR A 264 6.50 7.04 11.62
C THR A 264 6.64 8.34 12.39
N TYR A 265 5.63 8.72 13.19
CA TYR A 265 5.70 9.90 14.06
C TYR A 265 6.79 9.79 15.12
N ILE A 266 6.85 8.67 15.84
CA ILE A 266 7.90 8.40 16.85
C ILE A 266 9.29 8.50 16.20
N ASN A 267 9.47 7.87 15.04
CA ASN A 267 10.74 7.93 14.33
C ASN A 267 11.14 9.38 13.97
N GLU A 268 10.21 10.20 13.45
CA GLU A 268 10.54 11.59 13.09
C GLU A 268 10.90 12.42 14.34
N LYS A 269 10.18 12.23 15.45
CA LYS A 269 10.48 12.91 16.72
C LYS A 269 11.88 12.57 17.26
N ILE A 270 12.27 11.29 17.21
CA ILE A 270 13.59 10.84 17.70
C ILE A 270 14.71 11.44 16.82
N ILE A 271 14.55 11.41 15.49
CA ILE A 271 15.51 12.01 14.56
C ILE A 271 15.68 13.50 14.82
N GLN A 272 14.56 14.21 15.04
CA GLN A 272 14.59 15.65 15.23
C GLN A 272 15.31 16.06 16.52
N LYS A 273 15.13 15.29 17.61
CA LYS A 273 15.88 15.50 18.86
C LYS A 273 17.38 15.34 18.65
N GLN A 274 17.84 14.28 17.98
CA GLN A 274 19.27 14.05 17.77
C GLN A 274 19.96 15.18 16.98
N LYS A 275 19.28 15.78 16.01
CA LYS A 275 19.81 16.93 15.25
C LYS A 275 19.93 18.23 16.06
N ARG A 276 19.33 18.31 17.26
CA ARG A 276 19.45 19.49 18.15
C ARG A 276 20.61 19.37 19.13
N TYR A 277 21.23 18.19 19.25
CA TYR A 277 22.35 17.92 20.16
C TYR A 277 23.69 17.76 19.42
N ILE A 278 23.70 18.03 18.11
CA ILE A 278 24.89 18.11 17.23
C ILE A 278 24.87 19.52 16.64
#